data_AF-A0A655WXD4-F1
#
_entry.id   AF-A0A655WXD4-F1
#
_cell.length_a   1.000
_cell.length_b   1.000
_cell.length_c   1.000
_cell.angle_alpha   90.00
_cell.angle_beta   90.00
_cell.angle_gamma   90.00
#
_symmetry.space_group_name_H-M   'P 1'
#
loop_
_entity.id
_entity.type
_entity.pdbx_description
1 polymer ?
#
loop_
_entity_poly.entity_id
_entity_poly.type
_entity_poly.pdbx_seq_one_letter_code
_entity_poly.pdbx_strand_id
1 'polypeptide(L)'
;MSASNTKLCLDGAALDALQTCNQNLTQRWEWRKGTDELTNVYSGESLGHDKQTGELGLYASSNDAVSLRTITAYTDVFNAQESSPILGYTQGKMNQQRVGQDHRLYVRAGAAIDALGSASDLLVGGNGGSLSSVDLSGVKSITATSGDFQYGGQQLVALTFTYQDGRQQTVGSKAYVTNAHEDRFDLPDAAKITQLKIWADDWLVKGVQFDLN
;
A
#
# COMPACT_ATOMS: atom_id res chain seq x y z
N MET A 1 -6.93 -18.46 -13.33
CA MET A 1 -7.16 -16.99 -13.34
C MET A 1 -5.94 -16.31 -12.75
N SER A 2 -5.52 -15.18 -13.32
CA SER A 2 -4.41 -14.39 -12.77
C SER A 2 -4.83 -13.60 -11.52
N ALA A 3 -4.00 -13.60 -10.48
CA ALA A 3 -4.22 -12.80 -9.27
C ALA A 3 -3.96 -11.30 -9.50
N SER A 4 -3.06 -10.94 -10.41
CA SER A 4 -2.75 -9.53 -10.75
C SER A 4 -3.75 -8.91 -11.73
N ASN A 5 -4.47 -9.73 -12.49
CA ASN A 5 -5.57 -9.29 -13.36
C ASN A 5 -6.61 -10.41 -13.51
N THR A 6 -7.68 -10.33 -12.73
CA THR A 6 -8.73 -11.36 -12.65
C THR A 6 -9.54 -11.53 -13.94
N LYS A 7 -9.36 -10.65 -14.93
CA LYS A 7 -9.99 -10.80 -16.24
C LYS A 7 -9.27 -11.78 -17.16
N LEU A 8 -8.08 -12.25 -16.76
CA LEU A 8 -7.23 -13.10 -17.59
C LEU A 8 -7.07 -14.52 -17.03
N CYS A 9 -7.15 -15.51 -17.93
CA CYS A 9 -7.15 -16.94 -17.66
C CYS A 9 -6.14 -17.68 -18.55
N LEU A 10 -5.59 -18.79 -18.03
CA LEU A 10 -4.73 -19.68 -18.81
C LEU A 10 -5.60 -20.50 -19.76
N ASP A 11 -5.34 -20.42 -21.05
CA ASP A 11 -6.18 -21.02 -22.10
C ASP A 11 -5.36 -21.95 -22.99
N GLY A 12 -5.76 -23.22 -23.07
CA GLY A 12 -5.12 -24.21 -23.93
C GLY A 12 -5.23 -23.90 -25.42
N ALA A 13 -6.11 -22.99 -25.84
CA ALA A 13 -6.22 -22.57 -27.23
C ALA A 13 -5.07 -21.63 -27.68
N ALA A 14 -4.44 -20.92 -26.74
CA ALA A 14 -3.36 -19.97 -27.00
C ALA A 14 -2.51 -19.79 -25.73
N LEU A 15 -1.41 -20.54 -25.63
CA LEU A 15 -0.54 -20.60 -24.45
C LEU A 15 0.60 -19.56 -24.46
N ASP A 16 0.69 -18.74 -25.51
CA ASP A 16 1.63 -17.62 -25.63
C ASP A 16 1.26 -16.43 -24.74
N ALA A 17 -0.02 -16.29 -24.38
CA ALA A 17 -0.52 -15.25 -23.50
C ALA A 17 -1.79 -15.69 -22.74
N LEU A 18 -2.06 -15.06 -21.60
CA LEU A 18 -3.35 -15.25 -20.92
C LEU A 18 -4.49 -14.63 -21.74
N GLN A 19 -5.62 -15.32 -21.79
CA GLN A 19 -6.80 -14.90 -22.56
C GLN A 19 -7.87 -14.32 -21.64
N THR A 20 -8.83 -13.60 -22.23
CA THR A 20 -9.99 -13.13 -21.45
C THR A 20 -10.76 -14.33 -20.90
N CYS A 21 -11.01 -14.33 -19.59
CA CYS A 21 -11.73 -15.40 -18.91
C CYS A 21 -13.13 -15.58 -19.50
N ASN A 22 -13.50 -16.82 -19.83
CA ASN A 22 -14.81 -17.18 -20.37
C ASN A 22 -15.20 -18.60 -19.91
N GLN A 23 -16.24 -19.18 -20.51
CA GLN A 23 -16.78 -20.51 -20.13
C GLN A 23 -16.21 -21.67 -20.96
N ASN A 24 -15.25 -21.42 -21.84
CA ASN A 24 -14.68 -22.43 -22.71
C ASN A 24 -13.96 -23.50 -21.89
N LEU A 25 -14.09 -24.75 -22.32
CA LEU A 25 -13.42 -25.88 -21.67
C LEU A 25 -11.89 -25.80 -21.79
N THR A 26 -11.38 -25.08 -22.80
CA THR A 26 -9.94 -24.86 -22.99
C THR A 26 -9.31 -24.04 -21.85
N GLN A 27 -10.11 -23.31 -21.06
CA GLN A 27 -9.65 -22.56 -19.88
C GLN A 27 -9.80 -23.34 -18.56
N ARG A 28 -10.27 -24.59 -18.62
CA ARG A 28 -10.47 -25.45 -17.46
C ARG A 28 -9.37 -26.51 -17.43
N TRP A 29 -8.79 -26.71 -16.25
CA TRP A 29 -7.63 -27.57 -16.04
C TRP A 29 -7.89 -28.51 -14.87
N GLU A 30 -7.47 -29.76 -15.02
CA GLU A 30 -7.64 -30.80 -14.01
C GLU A 30 -6.30 -31.50 -13.74
N TRP A 31 -5.96 -31.67 -12.47
CA TRP A 31 -4.76 -32.41 -12.08
C TRP A 31 -4.97 -33.91 -12.25
N ARG A 32 -4.01 -34.58 -12.90
CA ARG A 32 -3.99 -36.04 -12.96
C ARG A 32 -3.50 -36.58 -11.62
N LYS A 33 -4.39 -37.27 -10.90
CA LYS A 33 -4.15 -37.78 -9.54
C LYS A 33 -2.89 -38.64 -9.47
N GLY A 34 -2.05 -38.37 -8.48
CA GLY A 34 -0.81 -39.13 -8.25
C GLY A 34 0.34 -38.75 -9.18
N THR A 35 0.21 -37.67 -9.95
CA THR A 35 1.25 -37.15 -10.85
C THR A 35 1.36 -35.63 -10.70
N ASP A 36 2.42 -35.07 -11.27
CA ASP A 36 2.61 -33.63 -11.43
C ASP A 36 2.07 -33.14 -12.80
N GLU A 37 1.15 -33.87 -13.44
CA GLU A 37 0.58 -33.49 -14.73
C GLU A 37 -0.73 -32.70 -14.58
N LEU A 38 -0.79 -31.53 -15.22
CA LEU A 38 -1.98 -30.71 -15.33
C LEU A 38 -2.61 -30.89 -16.71
N THR A 39 -3.85 -31.35 -16.79
CA THR A 39 -4.53 -31.69 -18.04
C THR A 39 -5.57 -30.65 -18.44
N ASN A 40 -5.75 -30.44 -19.74
CA ASN A 40 -6.77 -29.55 -20.29
C ASN A 40 -8.10 -30.31 -20.43
N VAL A 41 -9.20 -29.74 -19.92
CA VAL A 41 -10.52 -30.41 -19.92
C VAL A 41 -11.09 -30.57 -21.34
N TYR A 42 -10.74 -29.69 -22.29
CA TYR A 42 -11.26 -29.77 -23.65
C TYR A 42 -10.63 -30.90 -24.47
N SER A 43 -9.29 -30.98 -24.51
CA SER A 43 -8.59 -31.97 -25.34
C SER A 43 -8.15 -33.24 -24.59
N GLY A 44 -8.08 -33.19 -23.25
CA GLY A 44 -7.53 -34.26 -22.41
C GLY A 44 -5.99 -34.34 -22.41
N GLU A 45 -5.32 -33.46 -23.15
CA GLU A 45 -3.86 -33.38 -23.22
C GLU A 45 -3.26 -32.72 -21.97
N SER A 46 -2.00 -33.03 -21.68
CA SER A 46 -1.26 -32.46 -20.55
C SER A 46 -0.55 -31.16 -20.96
N LEU A 47 -0.53 -30.18 -20.05
CA LEU A 47 0.29 -28.98 -20.16
C LEU A 47 1.77 -29.38 -20.07
N GLY A 48 2.49 -29.16 -21.15
CA GLY A 48 3.93 -29.37 -21.23
C GLY A 48 4.69 -28.08 -21.41
N HIS A 49 5.97 -28.11 -21.06
CA HIS A 49 6.92 -27.06 -21.38
C HIS A 49 8.17 -27.66 -22.01
N ASP A 50 8.72 -26.97 -23.00
CA ASP A 50 10.04 -27.29 -23.53
C ASP A 50 11.11 -27.08 -22.44
N LYS A 51 12.01 -28.06 -22.28
CA LYS A 51 13.01 -28.11 -21.22
C LYS A 51 14.11 -27.06 -21.37
N GLN A 52 14.28 -26.47 -22.56
CA GLN A 52 15.32 -25.48 -22.85
C GLN A 52 14.75 -24.07 -22.92
N THR A 53 13.62 -23.88 -23.60
CA THR A 53 13.03 -22.56 -23.88
C THR A 53 11.92 -22.18 -22.90
N GLY A 54 11.29 -23.16 -22.24
CA GLY A 54 10.11 -22.96 -21.41
C GLY A 54 8.82 -22.69 -22.20
N GLU A 55 8.85 -22.82 -23.54
CA GLU A 55 7.65 -22.65 -24.37
C GLU A 55 6.57 -23.66 -23.99
N LEU A 56 5.34 -23.17 -23.79
CA LEU A 56 4.20 -23.95 -23.32
C LEU A 56 3.45 -24.58 -24.48
N GLY A 57 2.95 -25.81 -24.29
CA GLY A 57 2.14 -26.51 -25.27
C GLY A 57 1.24 -27.57 -24.65
N LEU A 58 0.34 -28.14 -25.45
CA LEU A 58 -0.48 -29.30 -25.09
C LEU A 58 0.10 -30.55 -25.74
N TYR A 59 0.24 -31.62 -24.95
CA TYR A 59 0.89 -32.85 -25.38
C TYR A 59 0.18 -34.09 -24.82
N ALA A 60 0.10 -35.15 -25.63
CA ALA A 60 -0.43 -36.44 -25.18
C ALA A 60 0.55 -37.19 -24.23
N SER A 61 1.85 -36.99 -24.40
CA SER A 61 2.91 -37.58 -23.59
C SER A 61 4.18 -36.70 -23.62
N SER A 62 5.08 -36.89 -22.65
CA SER A 62 6.40 -36.26 -22.67
C SER A 62 7.28 -36.80 -23.79
N ASN A 63 8.37 -36.08 -24.07
CA ASN A 63 9.44 -36.54 -24.96
C ASN A 63 10.80 -36.00 -24.48
N ASP A 64 11.86 -36.18 -25.26
CA ASP A 64 13.21 -35.76 -24.88
C ASP A 64 13.32 -34.24 -24.68
N ALA A 65 12.59 -33.45 -25.45
CA ALA A 65 12.57 -31.98 -25.37
C ALA A 65 11.53 -31.43 -24.38
N VAL A 66 10.43 -32.15 -24.12
CA VAL A 66 9.26 -31.63 -23.39
C VAL A 66 9.02 -32.36 -22.07
N SER A 67 8.81 -31.58 -21.01
CA SER A 67 8.40 -32.07 -19.69
C SER A 67 6.92 -31.77 -19.45
N LEU A 68 6.17 -32.73 -18.88
CA LEU A 68 4.77 -32.54 -18.46
C LEU A 68 4.64 -32.20 -16.96
N ARG A 69 5.77 -32.01 -16.28
CA ARG A 69 5.80 -31.79 -14.83
C ARG A 69 5.49 -30.34 -14.49
N THR A 70 4.33 -30.08 -13.90
CA THR A 70 3.91 -28.77 -13.41
C THR A 70 3.84 -28.80 -11.89
N ILE A 71 4.44 -27.82 -11.21
CA ILE A 71 4.41 -27.70 -9.75
C ILE A 71 3.58 -26.48 -9.35
N THR A 72 2.73 -26.63 -8.33
CA THR A 72 1.96 -25.53 -7.75
C THR A 72 2.15 -25.48 -6.23
N ALA A 73 2.20 -24.28 -5.69
CA ALA A 73 2.24 -24.01 -4.26
C ALA A 73 1.45 -22.72 -3.99
N TYR A 74 1.02 -22.52 -2.74
CA TYR A 74 0.43 -21.25 -2.34
C TYR A 74 1.49 -20.15 -2.33
N THR A 75 1.12 -18.96 -2.81
CA THR A 75 1.90 -17.74 -2.69
C THR A 75 1.15 -16.75 -1.83
N ASP A 76 1.81 -16.14 -0.85
CA ASP A 76 1.25 -15.01 -0.12
C ASP A 76 1.42 -13.74 -0.97
N VAL A 77 0.34 -13.31 -1.60
CA VAL A 77 0.29 -12.07 -2.41
C VAL A 77 -0.15 -10.86 -1.60
N PHE A 78 -0.41 -11.04 -0.29
CA PHE A 78 -0.70 -9.95 0.62
C PHE A 78 0.63 -9.45 1.19
N ASN A 79 1.38 -8.67 0.39
CA ASN A 79 2.45 -7.87 0.98
C ASN A 79 1.81 -6.97 2.03
N ALA A 80 2.17 -7.17 3.30
CA ALA A 80 1.78 -6.27 4.36
C ALA A 80 2.27 -4.87 3.96
N GLN A 81 1.34 -3.95 3.71
CA GLN A 81 1.69 -2.57 3.45
C GLN A 81 2.34 -2.04 4.73
N GLU A 82 3.66 -1.91 4.70
CA GLU A 82 4.41 -1.36 5.84
C GLU A 82 3.89 0.06 6.10
N SER A 83 3.60 0.37 7.35
CA SER A 83 3.01 1.64 7.73
C SER A 83 3.55 2.04 9.10
N SER A 84 3.59 3.34 9.37
CA SER A 84 3.81 3.82 10.74
C SER A 84 2.70 3.29 11.66
N PRO A 85 2.90 3.30 12.99
CA PRO A 85 1.77 3.34 13.91
C PRO A 85 0.87 4.54 13.60
N ILE A 86 -0.36 4.51 14.11
CA ILE A 86 -1.21 5.71 14.11
C ILE A 86 -0.61 6.66 15.14
N LEU A 87 -0.19 7.85 14.69
CA LEU A 87 0.39 8.89 15.52
C LEU A 87 -0.75 9.81 16.00
N GLY A 88 -0.91 9.98 17.31
CA GLY A 88 -2.05 10.68 17.90
C GLY A 88 -3.26 9.77 18.17
N TYR A 89 -4.47 10.23 17.83
CA TYR A 89 -5.73 9.58 18.23
C TYR A 89 -6.55 9.08 17.04
N THR A 90 -7.18 7.92 17.19
CA THR A 90 -8.14 7.33 16.24
C THR A 90 -9.55 7.88 16.47
N GLN A 91 -9.74 9.18 16.30
CA GLN A 91 -11.02 9.87 16.52
C GLN A 91 -11.46 10.64 15.26
N GLY A 92 -12.78 10.78 15.09
CA GLY A 92 -13.33 11.40 13.88
C GLY A 92 -13.36 10.45 12.67
N LYS A 93 -13.56 11.01 11.48
CA LYS A 93 -13.60 10.24 10.23
C LYS A 93 -12.19 10.05 9.70
N MET A 94 -11.91 8.84 9.20
CA MET A 94 -10.67 8.55 8.51
C MET A 94 -10.81 8.85 7.01
N ASN A 95 -9.84 9.57 6.46
CA ASN A 95 -9.67 9.77 5.02
C ASN A 95 -8.32 9.24 4.58
N GLN A 96 -8.28 8.58 3.43
CA GLN A 96 -7.07 8.00 2.87
C GLN A 96 -6.72 8.66 1.54
N GLN A 97 -5.46 9.08 1.39
CA GLN A 97 -4.97 9.78 0.21
C GLN A 97 -3.62 9.23 -0.21
N ARG A 98 -3.40 9.09 -1.53
CA ARG A 98 -2.05 8.85 -2.07
C ARG A 98 -1.27 10.15 -2.07
N VAL A 99 0.02 10.06 -1.72
CA VAL A 99 0.95 11.18 -1.82
C VAL A 99 1.11 11.57 -3.30
N GLY A 100 1.09 12.88 -3.56
CA GLY A 100 1.24 13.44 -4.90
C GLY A 100 2.64 13.25 -5.48
N GLN A 101 2.79 13.50 -6.78
CA GLN A 101 4.09 13.41 -7.47
C GLN A 101 5.10 14.48 -7.00
N ASP A 102 4.64 15.54 -6.36
CA ASP A 102 5.47 16.56 -5.72
C ASP A 102 6.09 16.08 -4.39
N HIS A 103 5.66 14.91 -3.88
CA HIS A 103 6.11 14.30 -2.63
C HIS A 103 5.95 15.23 -1.43
N ARG A 104 4.90 16.05 -1.41
CA ARG A 104 4.65 16.99 -0.31
C ARG A 104 3.42 16.58 0.51
N LEU A 105 3.51 16.86 1.80
CA LEU A 105 2.36 16.91 2.70
C LEU A 105 1.93 18.37 2.84
N TYR A 106 0.67 18.66 2.54
CA TYR A 106 0.07 19.97 2.74
C TYR A 106 -0.58 20.03 4.11
N VAL A 107 -0.33 21.12 4.83
CA VAL A 107 -0.71 21.26 6.24
C VAL A 107 -1.32 22.63 6.49
N ARG A 108 -2.47 22.67 7.15
CA ARG A 108 -2.95 23.85 7.87
C ARG A 108 -2.69 23.65 9.34
N ALA A 109 -1.97 24.59 9.95
CA ALA A 109 -1.66 24.50 11.37
C ALA A 109 -1.54 25.88 12.02
N GLY A 110 -1.72 25.89 13.34
CA GLY A 110 -1.51 27.03 14.23
C GLY A 110 -1.11 26.52 15.61
N ALA A 111 -2.01 26.67 16.59
CA ALA A 111 -1.81 26.11 17.93
C ALA A 111 -1.90 24.57 17.96
N ALA A 112 -2.61 23.98 17.00
CA ALA A 112 -2.66 22.54 16.73
C ALA A 112 -2.62 22.29 15.21
N ILE A 113 -2.87 21.07 14.76
CA ILE A 113 -2.96 20.72 13.34
C ILE A 113 -4.43 20.77 12.89
N ASP A 114 -4.77 21.79 12.12
CA ASP A 114 -6.14 22.01 11.62
C ASP A 114 -6.51 21.02 10.51
N ALA A 115 -5.64 20.85 9.50
CA ALA A 115 -5.90 19.94 8.39
C ALA A 115 -4.60 19.40 7.76
N LEU A 116 -4.71 18.21 7.17
CA LEU A 116 -3.64 17.55 6.40
C LEU A 116 -4.18 17.09 5.04
N GLY A 117 -3.31 16.97 4.04
CA GLY A 117 -3.69 16.40 2.74
C GLY A 117 -2.51 16.22 1.80
N SER A 118 -2.69 15.44 0.74
CA SER A 118 -1.69 15.24 -0.31
C SER A 118 -1.63 16.37 -1.34
N ALA A 119 -2.61 17.28 -1.33
CA ALA A 119 -2.64 18.51 -2.12
C ALA A 119 -3.34 19.62 -1.34
N SER A 120 -3.11 20.89 -1.71
CA SER A 120 -3.69 22.05 -1.01
C SER A 120 -5.22 22.14 -1.09
N ASP A 121 -5.82 21.55 -2.12
CA ASP A 121 -7.26 21.48 -2.37
C ASP A 121 -7.90 20.18 -1.84
N LEU A 122 -7.09 19.25 -1.32
CA LEU A 122 -7.52 17.96 -0.77
C LEU A 122 -7.33 17.87 0.76
N LEU A 123 -7.29 19.03 1.44
CA LEU A 123 -7.12 19.08 2.89
C LEU A 123 -8.32 18.46 3.62
N VAL A 124 -8.02 17.64 4.63
CA VAL A 124 -8.99 16.97 5.50
C VAL A 124 -8.78 17.47 6.93
N GLY A 125 -9.85 18.02 7.51
CA GLY A 125 -9.87 18.65 8.83
C GLY A 125 -10.59 19.99 8.79
N GLY A 126 -10.25 20.90 9.69
CA GLY A 126 -10.84 22.23 9.76
C GLY A 126 -10.24 23.25 8.79
N ASN A 127 -10.89 24.42 8.74
CA ASN A 127 -10.49 25.54 7.88
C ASN A 127 -9.56 26.56 8.55
N GLY A 128 -9.20 26.32 9.81
CA GLY A 128 -8.29 27.18 10.57
C GLY A 128 -6.84 27.09 10.09
N GLY A 129 -5.93 27.59 10.94
CA GLY A 129 -4.50 27.54 10.69
C GLY A 129 -4.01 28.33 9.48
N SER A 130 -2.69 28.38 9.32
CA SER A 130 -2.02 28.89 8.12
C SER A 130 -1.57 27.73 7.24
N LEU A 131 -1.75 27.86 5.93
CA LEU A 131 -1.32 26.84 4.97
C LEU A 131 0.22 26.82 4.88
N SER A 132 0.77 25.62 4.93
CA SER A 132 2.19 25.32 4.77
C SER A 132 2.37 23.97 4.07
N SER A 133 3.60 23.58 3.80
CA SER A 133 3.89 22.25 3.26
C SER A 133 5.20 21.68 3.80
N VAL A 134 5.25 20.36 3.88
CA VAL A 134 6.41 19.57 4.31
C VAL A 134 6.86 18.70 3.15
N ASP A 135 8.16 18.62 2.91
CA ASP A 135 8.74 17.68 1.97
C ASP A 135 8.79 16.29 2.60
N LEU A 136 8.22 15.28 1.95
CA LEU A 136 8.25 13.90 2.45
C LEU A 136 9.46 13.13 1.94
N SER A 137 10.23 13.69 1.01
CA SER A 137 11.46 13.06 0.51
C SER A 137 12.59 13.15 1.55
N GLY A 138 13.28 12.02 1.76
CA GLY A 138 14.41 11.96 2.69
C GLY A 138 14.03 12.09 4.18
N VAL A 139 12.75 11.92 4.54
CA VAL A 139 12.34 11.82 5.94
C VAL A 139 12.93 10.54 6.54
N LYS A 140 13.57 10.68 7.70
CA LYS A 140 14.14 9.58 8.50
C LYS A 140 13.24 9.19 9.66
N SER A 141 12.59 10.17 10.29
CA SER A 141 11.67 9.90 11.39
C SER A 141 10.61 10.98 11.52
N ILE A 142 9.46 10.60 12.06
CA ILE A 142 8.35 11.49 12.38
C ILE A 142 8.08 11.37 13.88
N THR A 143 7.98 12.51 14.57
CA THR A 143 7.57 12.57 15.96
C THR A 143 6.30 13.40 16.07
N ALA A 144 5.22 12.78 16.52
CA ALA A 144 3.97 13.44 16.83
C ALA A 144 3.95 13.85 18.30
N THR A 145 3.35 15.01 18.59
CA THR A 145 3.07 15.46 19.95
C THR A 145 1.58 15.65 20.10
N SER A 146 0.99 14.97 21.07
CA SER A 146 -0.44 14.97 21.36
C SER A 146 -0.67 15.19 22.86
N GLY A 147 -1.84 15.68 23.25
CA GLY A 147 -2.17 15.83 24.67
C GLY A 147 -3.39 16.71 24.90
N ASP A 148 -3.56 17.16 26.15
CA ASP A 148 -4.66 18.04 26.54
C ASP A 148 -4.41 19.44 25.98
N PHE A 149 -5.22 19.83 25.01
CA PHE A 149 -5.07 21.09 24.29
C PHE A 149 -5.68 22.25 25.10
N GLN A 150 -4.96 23.38 25.17
CA GLN A 150 -5.38 24.56 25.94
C GLN A 150 -6.79 25.04 25.61
N TYR A 151 -7.25 24.84 24.37
CA TYR A 151 -8.56 25.29 23.88
C TYR A 151 -9.62 24.18 23.85
N GLY A 152 -9.30 22.99 24.35
CA GLY A 152 -10.28 21.93 24.60
C GLY A 152 -9.97 20.59 23.93
N GLY A 153 -10.23 19.53 24.70
CA GLY A 153 -10.09 18.14 24.27
C GLY A 153 -8.63 17.69 24.11
N GLN A 154 -8.48 16.42 23.74
CA GLN A 154 -7.19 15.84 23.39
C GLN A 154 -6.95 15.98 21.88
N GLN A 155 -5.79 16.50 21.50
CA GLN A 155 -5.49 16.85 20.11
C GLN A 155 -4.08 16.43 19.72
N LEU A 156 -3.88 16.14 18.43
CA LEU A 156 -2.56 16.11 17.81
C LEU A 156 -2.13 17.56 17.54
N VAL A 157 -1.16 18.06 18.30
CA VAL A 157 -0.80 19.47 18.28
C VAL A 157 0.42 19.78 17.41
N ALA A 158 1.31 18.81 17.19
CA ALA A 158 2.48 18.99 16.35
C ALA A 158 2.98 17.70 15.70
N LEU A 159 3.58 17.85 14.52
CA LEU A 159 4.37 16.82 13.85
C LEU A 159 5.76 17.39 13.54
N THR A 160 6.80 16.68 13.94
CA THR A 160 8.19 17.03 13.66
C THR A 160 8.81 15.98 12.76
N PHE A 161 9.25 16.40 11.59
CA PHE A 161 9.91 15.58 10.57
C PHE A 161 11.40 15.80 10.68
N THR A 162 12.16 14.72 10.89
CA THR A 162 13.62 14.73 10.86
C THR A 162 14.09 14.06 9.58
N TYR A 163 14.97 14.72 8.84
CA TYR A 163 15.47 14.25 7.55
C TYR A 163 16.81 13.52 7.69
N GLN A 164 17.18 12.75 6.67
CA GLN A 164 18.45 12.02 6.62
C GLN A 164 19.68 12.95 6.72
N ASP A 165 19.56 14.18 6.21
CA ASP A 165 20.60 15.22 6.28
C ASP A 165 20.68 15.93 7.65
N GLY A 166 19.83 15.54 8.60
CA GLY A 166 19.77 16.11 9.94
C GLY A 166 18.89 17.35 10.07
N ARG A 167 18.36 17.90 8.98
CA ARG A 167 17.36 18.99 9.06
C ARG A 167 16.12 18.51 9.80
N GLN A 168 15.41 19.46 10.41
CA GLN A 168 14.11 19.22 11.02
C GLN A 168 13.11 20.25 10.54
N GLN A 169 11.86 19.84 10.41
CA GLN A 169 10.73 20.73 10.13
C GLN A 169 9.55 20.34 11.02
N THR A 170 8.98 21.30 11.72
CA THR A 170 7.81 21.11 12.58
C THR A 170 6.61 21.85 12.01
N VAL A 171 5.44 21.21 12.06
CA VAL A 171 4.13 21.84 11.82
C VAL A 171 3.28 21.73 13.08
N GLY A 172 2.41 22.71 13.33
CA GLY A 172 1.70 22.86 14.59
C GLY A 172 2.59 23.47 15.69
N SER A 173 2.18 23.33 16.94
CA SER A 173 2.89 23.93 18.07
C SER A 173 2.79 23.08 19.34
N LYS A 174 3.91 22.95 20.05
CA LYS A 174 3.96 22.30 21.37
C LYS A 174 3.68 23.27 22.53
N ALA A 175 3.42 24.55 22.25
CA ALA A 175 3.27 25.58 23.29
C ALA A 175 1.89 25.58 23.97
N TYR A 176 0.90 24.92 23.37
CA TYR A 176 -0.52 24.97 23.78
C TYR A 176 -1.05 23.63 24.28
N VAL A 177 -0.16 22.75 24.76
CA VAL A 177 -0.51 21.39 25.21
C VAL A 177 0.01 21.13 26.62
N THR A 178 -0.80 20.45 27.42
CA THR A 178 -0.42 19.89 28.73
C THR A 178 -0.56 18.38 28.70
N ASN A 179 0.08 17.68 29.65
CA ASN A 179 0.11 16.20 29.68
C ASN A 179 0.53 15.59 28.33
N ALA A 180 1.53 16.23 27.71
CA ALA A 180 1.94 15.87 26.36
C ALA A 180 2.53 14.46 26.30
N HIS A 181 2.18 13.74 25.24
CA HIS A 181 2.75 12.48 24.83
C HIS A 181 3.43 12.62 23.48
N GLU A 182 4.54 11.90 23.28
CA GLU A 182 5.24 11.86 22.01
C GLU A 182 5.28 10.45 21.43
N ASP A 183 4.70 10.29 20.26
CA ASP A 183 4.80 9.08 19.44
C ASP A 183 5.91 9.30 18.41
N ARG A 184 6.96 8.48 18.46
CA ARG A 184 8.04 8.51 17.48
C ARG A 184 7.97 7.31 16.56
N PHE A 185 8.06 7.58 15.26
CA PHE A 185 8.22 6.57 14.23
C PHE A 185 9.52 6.83 13.45
N ASP A 186 10.43 5.86 13.49
CA ASP A 186 11.62 5.84 12.65
C ASP A 186 11.31 5.02 11.39
N LEU A 187 11.49 5.63 10.22
CA LEU A 187 11.24 4.95 8.95
C LEU A 187 12.34 3.89 8.72
N PRO A 188 12.00 2.71 8.19
CA PRO A 188 12.99 1.74 7.72
C PRO A 188 13.93 2.36 6.66
N ASP A 189 15.13 1.82 6.53
CA ASP A 189 16.11 2.29 5.58
C ASP A 189 15.55 2.29 4.15
N ALA A 190 15.76 3.40 3.43
CA ALA A 190 15.25 3.66 2.08
C ALA A 190 13.72 3.67 1.91
N ALA A 191 12.93 3.62 2.99
CA ALA A 191 11.49 3.69 2.90
C ALA A 191 10.99 5.07 2.44
N LYS A 192 9.88 5.08 1.71
CA LYS A 192 9.22 6.29 1.18
C LYS A 192 7.76 6.28 1.61
N ILE A 193 7.25 7.44 2.02
CA ILE A 193 5.84 7.61 2.34
C ILE A 193 5.05 7.68 1.04
N THR A 194 4.06 6.81 0.87
CA THR A 194 3.25 6.71 -0.37
C THR A 194 1.77 6.99 -0.15
N GLN A 195 1.26 6.80 1.08
CA GLN A 195 -0.12 7.15 1.42
C GLN A 195 -0.24 7.76 2.81
N LEU A 196 -1.30 8.53 2.99
CA LEU A 196 -1.70 9.17 4.22
C LEU A 196 -3.05 8.62 4.64
N LYS A 197 -3.19 8.22 5.89
CA LYS A 197 -4.49 8.02 6.54
C LYS A 197 -4.65 9.07 7.64
N ILE A 198 -5.66 9.90 7.51
CA ILE A 198 -5.85 11.09 8.33
C ILE A 198 -7.17 10.94 9.07
N TRP A 199 -7.12 10.98 10.40
CA TRP A 199 -8.29 11.01 11.28
C TRP A 199 -8.57 12.44 11.67
N ALA A 200 -9.75 12.96 11.33
CA ALA A 200 -10.14 14.33 11.64
C ALA A 200 -11.64 14.46 11.94
N ASP A 201 -11.98 15.48 12.71
CA ASP A 201 -13.35 16.01 12.81
C ASP A 201 -13.48 17.31 11.99
N ASP A 202 -14.58 18.04 12.17
CA ASP A 202 -14.84 19.29 11.45
C ASP A 202 -13.90 20.45 11.85
N TRP A 203 -13.06 20.25 12.87
CA TRP A 203 -12.21 21.30 13.45
C TRP A 203 -10.72 20.99 13.32
N LEU A 204 -10.27 19.80 13.72
CA LEU A 204 -8.85 19.48 13.86
C LEU A 204 -8.54 18.05 13.44
N VAL A 205 -7.30 17.83 13.03
CA VAL A 205 -6.73 16.49 12.87
C VAL A 205 -6.47 15.89 14.25
N LYS A 206 -6.91 14.65 14.42
CA LYS A 206 -6.78 13.86 15.65
C LYS A 206 -5.60 12.91 15.59
N GLY A 207 -5.33 12.35 14.43
CA GLY A 207 -4.26 11.39 14.24
C GLY A 207 -3.93 11.18 12.77
N VAL A 208 -2.75 10.62 12.52
CA VAL A 208 -2.26 10.35 11.17
C VAL A 208 -1.43 9.07 11.14
N GLN A 209 -1.54 8.32 10.05
CA GLN A 209 -0.68 7.18 9.73
C GLN A 209 -0.07 7.39 8.35
N PHE A 210 1.20 7.01 8.23
CA PHE A 210 1.98 7.12 7.01
C PHE A 210 2.26 5.71 6.48
N ASP A 211 1.65 5.36 5.36
CA ASP A 211 1.93 4.09 4.68
C ASP A 211 3.21 4.25 3.84
N LEU A 212 4.05 3.22 3.84
CA LEU A 212 5.35 3.17 3.20
C LEU A 212 5.35 2.31 1.94
N ASN A 213 6.33 2.59 1.06
CA ASN A 213 6.73 1.83 -0.15
C ASN A 213 5.56 1.27 -0.95
#